data_AF-A0A523PIZ9-F1
#
_entry.id   AF-A0A523PIZ9-F1
#
_cell.length_a   1.000
_cell.length_b   1.000
_cell.length_c   1.000
_cell.angle_alpha   90.00
_cell.angle_beta   90.00
_cell.angle_gamma   90.00
#
_symmetry.space_group_name_H-M   'P 1'
#
loop_
_entity.id
_entity.type
_entity.pdbx_description
1 polymer ?
#
loop_
_entity_poly.entity_id
_entity_poly.type
_entity_poly.pdbx_seq_one_letter_code
_entity_poly.pdbx_strand_id
1 'polypeptide(L)'
;MVPENGKSAAWRTRWSWALTALGAVVVLSAVLRVANAGYGTRPKRVFAERRSYDMVKRGVHRVLPGAIVQGLAGLGIMLLSGRLRNRQH
;
A
#
# COMPACT_ATOMS: atom_id res chain seq x y z
N MET A 1 -16.13 39.23 15.50
CA MET A 1 -16.33 38.51 14.23
C MET A 1 -14.97 38.08 13.68
N VAL A 2 -14.60 36.81 13.84
CA VAL A 2 -13.57 36.14 13.01
C VAL A 2 -14.02 34.69 12.84
N PRO A 3 -14.40 34.25 11.63
CA PRO A 3 -14.68 32.84 11.40
C PRO A 3 -13.34 32.08 11.26
N GLU A 4 -12.79 31.57 12.35
CA GLU A 4 -11.60 30.69 12.32
C GLU A 4 -11.90 29.26 11.82
N ASN A 5 -13.16 28.94 11.54
CA ASN A 5 -13.60 27.57 11.21
C ASN A 5 -13.17 27.08 9.80
N GLY A 6 -12.70 27.96 8.92
CA GLY A 6 -12.27 27.58 7.56
C GLY A 6 -10.92 26.85 7.51
N LYS A 7 -9.98 27.21 8.41
CA LYS A 7 -8.62 26.64 8.41
C LYS A 7 -8.61 25.20 8.95
N SER A 8 -9.43 24.91 9.96
CA SER A 8 -9.53 23.59 10.58
C SER A 8 -10.12 22.53 9.63
N ALA A 9 -11.13 22.91 8.82
CA ALA A 9 -11.73 22.03 7.82
C ALA A 9 -10.79 21.73 6.63
N ALA A 10 -10.07 22.74 6.13
CA ALA A 10 -9.09 22.56 5.06
C ALA A 10 -7.89 21.70 5.52
N TRP A 11 -7.41 21.92 6.75
CA TRP A 11 -6.34 21.12 7.35
C TRP A 11 -6.76 19.66 7.50
N ARG A 12 -7.96 19.39 8.05
CA ARG A 12 -8.48 18.02 8.20
C ARG A 12 -8.65 17.29 6.87
N THR A 13 -9.11 18.00 5.84
CA THR A 13 -9.23 17.44 4.48
C THR A 13 -7.85 17.03 3.93
N ARG A 14 -6.82 17.87 4.10
CA ARG A 14 -5.44 17.56 3.69
C ARG A 14 -4.88 16.33 4.39
N TRP A 15 -5.11 16.19 5.70
CA TRP A 15 -4.68 15.00 6.45
C TRP A 15 -5.41 13.73 6.03
N SER A 16 -6.70 13.81 5.71
CA SER A 16 -7.46 12.66 5.19
C SER A 16 -6.90 12.17 3.85
N TRP A 17 -6.53 13.09 2.95
CA TRP A 17 -5.87 12.75 1.69
C TRP A 17 -4.47 12.16 1.91
N ALA A 18 -3.68 12.73 2.83
CA ALA A 18 -2.35 12.21 3.16
C ALA A 18 -2.41 10.77 3.72
N LEU A 19 -3.36 10.47 4.59
CA LEU A 19 -3.55 9.13 5.14
C LEU A 19 -4.02 8.13 4.08
N THR A 20 -4.89 8.56 3.16
CA THR A 20 -5.32 7.74 2.02
C THR A 20 -4.14 7.43 1.10
N ALA A 21 -3.32 8.43 0.77
CA ALA A 21 -2.12 8.25 -0.02
C ALA A 21 -1.10 7.32 0.67
N LEU A 22 -0.93 7.45 1.99
CA LEU A 22 -0.07 6.57 2.77
C LEU A 22 -0.56 5.11 2.72
N GLY A 23 -1.86 4.88 2.89
CA GLY A 23 -2.47 3.56 2.74
C GLY A 23 -2.24 2.96 1.35
N ALA A 24 -2.39 3.77 0.29
CA ALA A 24 -2.12 3.35 -1.08
C ALA A 24 -0.65 2.93 -1.29
N VAL A 25 0.29 3.70 -0.75
CA VAL A 25 1.73 3.38 -0.82
C VAL A 25 2.04 2.07 -0.10
N VAL A 26 1.42 1.82 1.05
CA VAL A 26 1.59 0.55 1.78
C VAL A 26 1.08 -0.63 0.95
N VAL A 27 -0.10 -0.52 0.34
CA VAL A 27 -0.63 -1.57 -0.56
C VAL A 27 0.27 -1.78 -1.77
N LEU A 28 0.69 -0.70 -2.43
CA LEU A 28 1.57 -0.75 -3.59
C LEU A 28 2.91 -1.42 -3.25
N SER A 29 3.49 -1.10 -2.09
CA SER A 29 4.73 -1.72 -1.63
C SER A 29 4.58 -3.23 -1.38
N ALA A 30 3.43 -3.68 -0.87
CA ALA A 30 3.13 -5.10 -0.68
C ALA A 30 3.03 -5.84 -2.04
N VAL A 31 2.34 -5.25 -3.01
CA VAL A 31 2.23 -5.77 -4.38
C VAL A 31 3.61 -5.87 -5.03
N LEU A 32 4.41 -4.81 -4.97
CA LEU A 32 5.78 -4.81 -5.51
C LEU A 32 6.66 -5.87 -4.83
N ARG A 33 6.48 -6.13 -3.54
CA ARG A 33 7.23 -7.16 -2.80
C ARG A 33 6.91 -8.57 -3.30
N VAL A 34 5.64 -8.86 -3.57
CA VAL A 34 5.19 -10.14 -4.14
C VAL A 34 5.63 -10.26 -5.61
N ALA A 35 5.49 -9.19 -6.39
CA ALA A 35 5.92 -9.14 -7.78
C ALA A 35 7.44 -9.39 -7.89
N ASN A 36 8.25 -8.72 -7.06
CA ASN A 36 9.70 -8.93 -7.00
C ASN A 36 10.08 -10.34 -6.53
N ALA A 37 9.31 -10.94 -5.62
CA ALA A 37 9.52 -12.33 -5.22
C ALA A 37 9.27 -13.30 -6.39
N GLY A 38 8.27 -13.02 -7.22
CA GLY A 38 7.94 -13.79 -8.41
C GLY A 38 8.94 -13.59 -9.56
N TYR A 39 9.05 -12.36 -10.06
CA TYR A 39 9.84 -11.99 -11.25
C TYR A 39 11.35 -11.89 -10.98
N GLY A 40 11.76 -11.68 -9.73
CA GLY A 40 13.15 -11.45 -9.33
C GLY A 40 13.55 -9.97 -9.38
N THR A 41 14.58 -9.61 -8.62
CA THR A 41 14.99 -8.21 -8.37
C THR A 41 16.11 -7.69 -9.27
N ARG A 42 16.60 -8.50 -10.23
CA ARG A 42 17.74 -8.12 -11.08
C ARG A 42 17.29 -7.92 -12.53
N PRO A 43 17.73 -6.84 -13.21
CA PRO A 43 17.66 -6.79 -14.66
C PRO A 43 18.55 -7.91 -15.17
N LYS A 44 17.94 -9.01 -15.61
CA LYS A 44 18.68 -10.11 -16.20
C LYS A 44 19.30 -9.58 -17.49
N ARG A 45 20.63 -9.40 -17.49
CA ARG A 45 21.44 -9.26 -18.72
C ARG A 45 21.33 -10.51 -19.63
N VAL A 46 20.57 -11.53 -19.23
CA VAL A 46 20.37 -12.78 -19.96
C VAL A 46 18.88 -13.13 -19.92
N PHE A 47 18.15 -12.76 -20.98
CA PHE A 47 16.75 -13.11 -21.22
C PHE A 47 16.56 -14.62 -21.44
N ALA A 48 16.83 -15.49 -20.46
CA ALA A 48 16.49 -16.91 -20.62
C ALA A 48 16.56 -17.77 -19.36
N GLU A 49 16.96 -17.25 -18.19
CA GLU A 49 16.97 -18.12 -17.01
C GLU A 49 15.54 -18.26 -16.49
N ARG A 50 14.75 -19.18 -17.05
CA ARG A 50 13.44 -19.58 -16.51
C ARG A 50 13.69 -20.02 -15.07
N ARG A 51 13.41 -19.12 -14.12
CA ARG A 51 13.42 -19.46 -12.69
C ARG A 51 12.48 -20.65 -12.55
N SER A 52 12.95 -21.78 -12.02
CA SER A 52 12.08 -22.97 -11.94
C SER A 52 10.80 -22.60 -11.20
N TYR A 53 9.67 -23.15 -11.66
CA TYR A 53 8.36 -22.88 -11.07
C TYR A 53 8.39 -23.06 -9.54
N ASP A 54 9.14 -24.04 -9.04
CA ASP A 54 9.32 -24.31 -7.61
C ASP A 54 10.08 -23.21 -6.86
N MET A 55 11.02 -22.53 -7.51
CA MET A 55 11.73 -21.39 -6.92
C MET A 55 10.82 -20.17 -6.81
N VAL A 56 10.00 -19.92 -7.83
CA VAL A 56 8.99 -18.85 -7.82
C VAL A 56 7.92 -19.13 -6.76
N LYS A 57 7.39 -20.36 -6.73
CA LYS A 57 6.37 -20.80 -5.77
C LYS A 57 6.84 -20.67 -4.33
N ARG A 58 8.06 -21.11 -4.02
CA ARG A 58 8.66 -20.97 -2.68
C ARG A 58 8.92 -19.51 -2.31
N GLY A 59 9.43 -18.71 -3.25
CA GLY A 59 9.65 -17.27 -3.04
C GLY A 59 8.36 -16.51 -2.74
N VAL A 60 7.31 -16.77 -3.52
CA VAL A 60 5.99 -16.16 -3.32
C VAL A 60 5.38 -16.64 -2.02
N HIS A 61 5.33 -17.95 -1.72
CA HIS A 61 4.76 -18.47 -0.46
C HIS A 61 5.42 -17.91 0.79
N ARG A 62 6.73 -17.60 0.74
CA ARG A 62 7.43 -17.02 1.89
C ARG A 62 7.05 -15.56 2.11
N VAL A 63 6.80 -14.80 1.05
CA VAL A 63 6.54 -13.35 1.10
C VAL A 63 5.04 -13.04 1.21
N LEU A 64 4.18 -13.94 0.71
CA LEU A 64 2.73 -13.78 0.65
C LEU A 64 2.10 -13.48 2.02
N PRO A 65 2.41 -14.19 3.13
CA PRO A 65 1.79 -13.89 4.43
C PRO A 65 2.11 -12.48 4.90
N GLY A 66 3.37 -12.04 4.76
CA GLY A 66 3.79 -10.69 5.10
C GLY A 66 3.15 -9.62 4.23
N ALA A 67 3.01 -9.88 2.93
CA ALA A 67 2.35 -8.98 1.99
C ALA A 67 0.83 -8.88 2.24
N ILE A 68 0.18 -9.97 2.67
CA ILE A 68 -1.23 -9.96 3.06
C ILE A 68 -1.43 -9.08 4.30
N VAL A 69 -0.63 -9.27 5.36
CA VAL A 69 -0.73 -8.45 6.57
C VAL A 69 -0.47 -6.98 6.27
N GLN A 70 0.54 -6.70 5.45
CA GLN A 70 0.87 -5.33 5.02
C GLN A 70 -0.25 -4.71 4.17
N GLY A 71 -0.86 -5.47 3.26
CA GLY A 71 -2.00 -5.03 2.45
C GLY A 71 -3.25 -4.77 3.29
N LEU A 72 -3.56 -5.64 4.25
CA LEU A 72 -4.66 -5.46 5.21
C LEU A 72 -4.45 -4.23 6.10
N ALA A 73 -3.21 -3.97 6.53
CA ALA A 73 -2.88 -2.75 7.27
C ALA A 73 -3.13 -1.49 6.42
N GLY A 74 -2.71 -1.49 5.15
CA GLY A 74 -2.97 -0.39 4.21
C GLY A 74 -4.47 -0.15 3.95
N LEU A 75 -5.24 -1.22 3.75
CA LEU A 75 -6.71 -1.17 3.64
C LEU A 75 -7.35 -0.64 4.92
N GLY A 76 -6.88 -1.07 6.10
CA GLY A 76 -7.35 -0.57 7.39
C GLY A 76 -7.17 0.94 7.53
N ILE A 77 -6.01 1.47 7.14
CA ILE A 77 -5.72 2.92 7.16
C ILE A 77 -6.65 3.68 6.20
N MET A 78 -6.90 3.14 5.00
CA MET A 78 -7.83 3.74 4.03
C MET A 78 -9.27 3.77 4.57
N LEU A 79 -9.75 2.66 5.15
CA LEU A 79 -11.09 2.57 5.75
C LEU A 79 -11.24 3.50 6.96
N LEU A 80 -10.21 3.61 7.80
CA LEU A 80 -10.21 4.54 8.94
C LEU A 80 -10.29 6.00 8.47
N SER A 81 -9.58 6.33 7.38
CA SER A 81 -9.62 7.65 6.75
C SER A 81 -11.00 7.97 6.17
N GLY A 82 -11.62 6.99 5.48
CA GLY A 82 -12.98 7.13 4.97
C GLY A 82 -14.02 7.35 6.09
N ARG A 83 -13.90 6.62 7.22
CA ARG A 83 -14.76 6.83 8.39
C ARG A 83 -14.55 8.19 9.05
N LEU A 84 -13.31 8.66 9.15
CA LEU A 84 -13.01 9.99 9.66
C LEU A 84 -13.60 11.10 8.76
N ARG A 85 -13.68 10.87 7.46
CA ARG A 85 -14.30 11.79 6.50
C ARG A 85 -15.84 11.77 6.57
N ASN A 86 -16.45 10.61 6.78
CA ASN A 86 -17.91 10.50 6.97
C ASN A 86 -18.42 11.07 8.29
N ARG A 87 -17.58 11.21 9.32
CA ARG A 87 -17.94 11.91 10.57
C ARG A 87 -17.82 13.44 10.47
N GLN A 88 -17.38 13.97 9.32
CA GLN A 88 -17.21 15.42 9.08
C GLN A 88 -18.28 16.02 8.19
N HIS A 89 -19.09 15.17 7.56
CA HIS A 89 -20.35 15.54 6.90
C HIS A 89 -21.51 15.21 7.82
#